data_AF-A0A9E1EXH2-F1
#
_entry.id   AF-A0A9E1EXH2-F1
#
_cell.length_a   1.000
_cell.length_b   1.000
_cell.length_c   1.000
_cell.angle_alpha   90.00
_cell.angle_beta   90.00
_cell.angle_gamma   90.00
#
_symmetry.space_group_name_H-M   'P 1'
#
loop_
_entity.id
_entity.type
_entity.pdbx_description
1 polymer ?
#
loop_
_entity_poly.entity_id
_entity_poly.type
_entity_poly.pdbx_seq_one_letter_code
_entity_poly.pdbx_strand_id
1 'polypeptide(L)'
;MTTAHTGNYRPGRNATIRYLVLHYTAGRNDSAQSNLRYFEQNVVKASAHYFVDDLGWMQSVDDGDTAWSVGTAGVYVQKHPECRNENSISIELCCRYAAGQYAFSKKTVRNAAHLTRMLMTKYDIPLGNVLRHYDVVSKHCPAPWVDDESQWLAFRKMIVEELDMTKQELLSLANTGDHPSDWAKEAANWAKQMGLAVGDGEGNFGWQQPITREVLAVMLYRFSQL
;
A
#
# COMPACT_ATOMS: atom_id res chain seq x y z
N MET A 1 10.18 -5.02 11.31
CA MET A 1 10.49 -6.05 12.34
C MET A 1 9.21 -6.80 12.64
N THR A 2 9.21 -8.10 12.40
CA THR A 2 8.07 -9.00 12.61
C THR A 2 7.61 -8.99 14.07
N THR A 3 6.30 -8.83 14.29
CA THR A 3 5.65 -8.89 15.60
C THR A 3 4.84 -10.17 15.79
N ALA A 4 4.45 -10.86 14.72
CA ALA A 4 3.80 -12.16 14.80
C ALA A 4 4.69 -13.18 15.54
N HIS A 5 4.06 -14.12 16.25
CA HIS A 5 4.78 -15.23 16.87
C HIS A 5 5.54 -16.03 15.81
N THR A 6 6.76 -16.46 16.11
CA THR A 6 7.64 -17.26 15.23
C THR A 6 7.04 -18.59 14.76
N GLY A 7 5.90 -19.00 15.33
CA GLY A 7 5.19 -20.23 14.98
C GLY A 7 4.15 -20.04 13.88
N ASN A 8 3.94 -18.81 13.40
CA ASN A 8 2.89 -18.40 12.47
C ASN A 8 3.39 -17.96 11.09
N TYR A 9 4.71 -17.86 10.92
CA TYR A 9 5.35 -17.47 9.67
C TYR A 9 6.65 -18.25 9.52
N ARG A 10 7.25 -18.20 8.32
CA ARG A 10 8.59 -18.72 8.08
C ARG A 10 9.54 -17.54 7.87
N PRO A 11 10.64 -17.41 8.64
CA PRO A 11 11.65 -16.40 8.38
C PRO A 11 12.22 -16.52 6.97
N GLY A 12 12.37 -15.40 6.28
CA GLY A 12 12.79 -15.32 4.90
C GLY A 12 11.70 -15.73 3.89
N ARG A 13 12.02 -15.50 2.61
CA ARG A 13 11.24 -15.95 1.45
C ARG A 13 12.18 -16.58 0.42
N ASN A 14 11.70 -17.63 -0.24
CA ASN A 14 12.46 -18.36 -1.27
C ASN A 14 12.03 -17.96 -2.70
N ALA A 15 11.19 -16.95 -2.84
CA ALA A 15 10.73 -16.41 -4.11
C ALA A 15 10.59 -14.89 -4.03
N THR A 16 10.74 -14.22 -5.17
CA THR A 16 10.50 -12.78 -5.30
C THR A 16 9.04 -12.46 -5.02
N ILE A 17 8.77 -11.33 -4.37
CA ILE A 17 7.40 -10.83 -4.20
C ILE A 17 6.86 -10.46 -5.58
N ARG A 18 5.78 -11.13 -6.02
CA ARG A 18 5.12 -10.85 -7.31
C ARG A 18 3.65 -10.52 -7.17
N TYR A 19 3.03 -10.81 -6.02
CA TYR A 19 1.59 -10.69 -5.81
C TYR A 19 1.26 -9.94 -4.52
N LEU A 20 0.16 -9.21 -4.55
CA LEU A 20 -0.50 -8.70 -3.35
C LEU A 20 -1.85 -9.40 -3.23
N VAL A 21 -2.14 -9.97 -2.06
CA VAL A 21 -3.38 -10.72 -1.84
C VAL A 21 -4.19 -10.07 -0.74
N LEU A 22 -5.41 -9.66 -1.09
CA LEU A 22 -6.35 -9.01 -0.21
C LEU A 22 -7.23 -10.04 0.47
N HIS A 23 -7.44 -9.83 1.77
CA HIS A 23 -8.19 -10.69 2.67
C HIS A 23 -9.13 -9.87 3.54
N TYR A 24 -9.96 -10.56 4.31
CA TYR A 24 -10.72 -9.99 5.40
C TYR A 24 -10.48 -10.82 6.65
N THR A 25 -10.40 -10.16 7.80
CA THR A 25 -10.07 -10.83 9.05
C THR A 25 -11.16 -11.79 9.53
N ALA A 26 -12.37 -11.68 8.97
CA ALA A 26 -13.60 -12.25 9.53
C ALA A 26 -13.83 -11.87 11.00
N GLY A 27 -13.21 -10.78 11.46
CA GLY A 27 -13.39 -10.23 12.79
C GLY A 27 -14.73 -9.51 12.92
N ARG A 28 -15.34 -9.59 14.10
CA ARG A 28 -16.61 -8.89 14.39
C ARG A 28 -16.32 -7.57 15.10
N ASN A 29 -16.14 -6.50 14.32
CA ASN A 29 -15.78 -5.16 14.79
C ASN A 29 -14.35 -5.09 15.36
N ASP A 30 -13.41 -5.69 14.67
CA ASP A 30 -11.99 -5.74 15.05
C ASP A 30 -11.21 -4.48 14.64
N SER A 31 -9.91 -4.48 14.95
CA SER A 31 -8.94 -3.43 14.63
C SER A 31 -7.60 -4.03 14.22
N ALA A 32 -6.75 -3.25 13.55
CA ALA A 32 -5.42 -3.69 13.16
C ALA A 32 -4.59 -4.05 14.40
N GLN A 33 -4.68 -3.22 15.45
CA GLN A 33 -3.98 -3.43 16.72
C GLN A 33 -4.42 -4.72 17.44
N SER A 34 -5.71 -5.06 17.43
CA SER A 34 -6.20 -6.28 18.08
C SER A 34 -5.75 -7.54 17.33
N ASN A 35 -5.76 -7.52 15.99
CA ASN A 35 -5.25 -8.64 15.20
C ASN A 35 -3.74 -8.81 15.39
N LEU A 36 -2.98 -7.70 15.41
CA LEU A 36 -1.55 -7.73 15.66
C LEU A 36 -1.21 -8.46 16.97
N ARG A 37 -1.89 -8.07 18.06
CA ARG A 37 -1.75 -8.71 19.38
C ARG A 37 -2.15 -10.18 19.36
N TYR A 38 -3.21 -10.52 18.62
CA TYR A 38 -3.66 -11.91 18.51
C TYR A 38 -2.58 -12.82 17.90
N PHE A 39 -2.00 -12.41 16.77
CA PHE A 39 -0.96 -13.19 16.08
C PHE A 39 0.41 -13.15 16.76
N GLU A 40 0.67 -12.16 17.61
CA GLU A 40 1.81 -12.10 18.53
C GLU A 40 1.67 -13.11 19.68
N GLN A 41 0.46 -13.25 20.24
CA GLN A 41 0.22 -14.03 21.47
C GLN A 41 -0.19 -15.49 21.22
N ASN A 42 -0.65 -15.84 20.01
CA ASN A 42 -1.23 -17.15 19.72
C ASN A 42 -0.52 -17.82 18.54
N VAL A 43 -0.23 -19.11 18.64
CA VAL A 43 0.30 -19.92 17.54
C VAL A 43 -0.84 -20.66 16.85
N VAL A 44 -1.29 -20.12 15.72
CA VAL A 44 -2.46 -20.63 14.96
C VAL A 44 -2.08 -21.22 13.60
N LYS A 45 -0.79 -21.22 13.26
CA LYS A 45 -0.29 -21.71 11.95
C LYS A 45 -0.87 -20.93 10.76
N ALA A 46 -1.14 -19.65 10.97
CA ALA A 46 -1.57 -18.69 9.96
C ALA A 46 -1.06 -17.30 10.34
N SER A 47 -0.94 -16.40 9.36
CA SER A 47 -0.55 -14.99 9.56
C SER A 47 -0.85 -14.16 8.32
N ALA A 48 -0.74 -12.84 8.43
CA ALA A 48 -0.70 -11.91 7.31
C ALA A 48 0.44 -10.91 7.50
N HIS A 49 0.82 -10.21 6.44
CA HIS A 49 1.89 -9.21 6.52
C HIS A 49 1.35 -7.91 7.12
N TYR A 50 0.14 -7.51 6.72
CA TYR A 50 -0.48 -6.27 7.16
C TYR A 50 -1.92 -6.47 7.62
N PHE A 51 -2.32 -5.74 8.66
CA PHE A 51 -3.71 -5.53 9.05
C PHE A 51 -4.08 -4.06 8.84
N VAL A 52 -5.25 -3.81 8.25
CA VAL A 52 -5.70 -2.47 7.86
C VAL A 52 -7.06 -2.17 8.49
N ASP A 53 -7.19 -0.99 9.11
CA ASP A 53 -8.45 -0.50 9.68
C ASP A 53 -8.67 1.00 9.37
N ASP A 54 -9.59 1.63 10.10
CA ASP A 54 -9.96 3.05 9.91
C ASP A 54 -8.83 4.04 10.24
N LEU A 55 -7.84 3.63 11.03
CA LEU A 55 -6.74 4.47 11.50
C LEU A 55 -5.48 4.33 10.63
N GLY A 56 -5.40 3.29 9.79
CA GLY A 56 -4.28 3.05 8.90
C GLY A 56 -3.99 1.56 8.79
N TRP A 57 -2.71 1.19 8.83
CA TRP A 57 -2.27 -0.20 8.82
C TRP A 57 -1.17 -0.46 9.84
N MET A 58 -1.05 -1.72 10.25
CA MET A 58 0.04 -2.22 11.09
C MET A 58 0.66 -3.45 10.46
N GLN A 59 1.99 -3.55 10.50
CA GLN A 59 2.74 -4.69 9.95
C GLN A 59 2.93 -5.78 11.02
N SER A 60 2.48 -7.00 10.71
CA SER A 60 2.59 -8.16 11.58
C SER A 60 3.76 -9.06 11.22
N VAL A 61 3.94 -9.35 9.93
CA VAL A 61 5.06 -10.12 9.40
C VAL A 61 5.87 -9.21 8.48
N ASP A 62 7.19 -9.19 8.63
CA ASP A 62 8.09 -8.42 7.78
C ASP A 62 7.96 -8.88 6.32
N ASP A 63 8.09 -7.95 5.37
CA ASP A 63 7.98 -8.27 3.96
C ASP A 63 9.03 -9.29 3.53
N GLY A 64 10.20 -9.34 4.19
CA GLY A 64 11.24 -10.33 3.92
C GLY A 64 10.88 -11.75 4.35
N ASP A 65 9.86 -11.93 5.19
CA ASP A 65 9.42 -13.21 5.71
C ASP A 65 8.21 -13.77 4.93
N THR A 66 7.92 -15.06 5.10
CA THR A 66 6.77 -15.72 4.47
C THR A 66 5.61 -15.84 5.47
N ALA A 67 4.57 -15.01 5.31
CA ALA A 67 3.30 -15.21 6.03
C ALA A 67 2.51 -16.42 5.48
N TRP A 68 1.75 -17.11 6.33
CA TRP A 68 0.93 -18.26 5.93
C TRP A 68 -0.53 -17.85 5.80
N SER A 69 -0.94 -17.43 4.60
CA SER A 69 -2.25 -16.80 4.40
C SER A 69 -3.02 -17.30 3.17
N VAL A 70 -2.36 -17.82 2.13
CA VAL A 70 -2.99 -18.14 0.82
C VAL A 70 -2.91 -19.62 0.43
N GLY A 71 -2.75 -20.51 1.41
CA GLY A 71 -2.66 -21.95 1.20
C GLY A 71 -4.03 -22.63 1.07
N THR A 72 -4.06 -23.81 0.43
CA THR A 72 -5.29 -24.59 0.25
C THR A 72 -5.83 -25.18 1.55
N ALA A 73 -4.98 -25.32 2.57
CA ALA A 73 -5.29 -25.98 3.85
C ALA A 73 -5.91 -27.40 3.70
N GLY A 74 -5.73 -28.04 2.54
CA GLY A 74 -6.35 -29.33 2.21
C GLY A 74 -7.87 -29.28 1.95
N VAL A 75 -8.51 -28.12 2.06
CA VAL A 75 -9.97 -27.96 1.94
C VAL A 75 -10.40 -27.04 0.80
N TYR A 76 -9.48 -26.20 0.32
CA TYR A 76 -9.73 -25.26 -0.76
C TYR A 76 -9.03 -25.67 -2.06
N VAL A 77 -9.52 -25.16 -3.19
CA VAL A 77 -9.04 -25.54 -4.52
C VAL A 77 -8.07 -24.47 -5.03
N GLN A 78 -6.84 -24.86 -5.36
CA GLN A 78 -5.88 -23.96 -6.00
C GLN A 78 -6.43 -23.47 -7.35
N LYS A 79 -6.58 -22.15 -7.50
CA LYS A 79 -7.08 -21.48 -8.72
C LYS A 79 -5.96 -20.78 -9.47
N HIS A 80 -5.19 -19.94 -8.79
CA HIS A 80 -4.13 -19.19 -9.44
C HIS A 80 -2.93 -20.12 -9.72
N PRO A 81 -2.38 -20.12 -10.96
CA PRO A 81 -1.32 -21.05 -11.33
C PRO A 81 -0.06 -20.87 -10.46
N GLU A 82 0.33 -19.62 -10.20
CA GLU A 82 1.63 -19.32 -9.59
C GLU A 82 1.62 -18.66 -8.20
N CYS A 83 0.56 -17.98 -7.77
CA CYS A 83 0.53 -17.26 -6.50
C CYS A 83 0.53 -18.24 -5.32
N ARG A 84 1.46 -18.07 -4.38
CA ARG A 84 1.67 -18.87 -3.17
C ARG A 84 2.07 -17.96 -2.01
N ASN A 85 2.18 -18.51 -0.79
CA ASN A 85 2.63 -17.75 0.38
C ASN A 85 4.00 -17.09 0.13
N GLU A 86 4.89 -17.79 -0.55
CA GLU A 86 6.30 -17.41 -0.73
C GLU A 86 6.53 -16.23 -1.67
N ASN A 87 5.61 -15.97 -2.60
CA ASN A 87 5.73 -14.92 -3.60
C ASN A 87 4.63 -13.86 -3.48
N SER A 88 3.95 -13.80 -2.32
CA SER A 88 2.88 -12.85 -2.08
C SER A 88 3.07 -12.07 -0.78
N ILE A 89 2.49 -10.87 -0.73
CA ILE A 89 2.23 -10.10 0.49
C ILE A 89 0.72 -10.14 0.74
N SER A 90 0.33 -10.49 1.96
CA SER A 90 -1.07 -10.64 2.39
C SER A 90 -1.49 -9.44 3.22
N ILE A 91 -2.59 -8.80 2.81
CA ILE A 91 -3.16 -7.61 3.43
C ILE A 91 -4.57 -7.95 3.91
N GLU A 92 -4.77 -7.90 5.23
CA GLU A 92 -6.03 -8.23 5.91
C GLU A 92 -6.81 -6.96 6.24
N LEU A 93 -8.02 -6.82 5.70
CA LEU A 93 -8.92 -5.72 6.04
C LEU A 93 -9.76 -6.08 7.27
N CYS A 94 -9.69 -5.23 8.31
CA CYS A 94 -10.56 -5.32 9.47
C CYS A 94 -12.01 -5.03 9.10
N CYS A 95 -12.94 -5.72 9.77
CA CYS A 95 -14.33 -5.81 9.38
C CYS A 95 -15.28 -5.30 10.46
N ARG A 96 -16.42 -4.79 10.00
CA ARG A 96 -17.62 -4.65 10.82
C ARG A 96 -18.54 -5.83 10.55
N TYR A 97 -19.29 -6.24 11.56
CA TYR A 97 -20.28 -7.31 11.42
C TYR A 97 -21.61 -6.87 12.01
N ALA A 98 -22.65 -6.86 11.18
CA ALA A 98 -24.00 -6.50 11.55
C ALA A 98 -25.00 -7.29 10.71
N ALA A 99 -26.12 -7.67 11.32
CA ALA A 99 -27.23 -8.36 10.63
C ALA A 99 -26.81 -9.57 9.77
N GLY A 100 -25.82 -10.36 10.21
CA GLY A 100 -25.39 -11.55 9.49
C GLY A 100 -24.34 -11.32 8.40
N GLN A 101 -23.93 -10.07 8.18
CA GLN A 101 -23.05 -9.70 7.06
C GLN A 101 -21.79 -8.98 7.55
N TYR A 102 -20.67 -9.30 6.89
CA TYR A 102 -19.42 -8.55 7.03
C TYR A 102 -19.43 -7.35 6.08
N ALA A 103 -18.86 -6.25 6.53
CA ALA A 103 -18.65 -5.07 5.72
C ALA A 103 -17.33 -4.38 6.08
N PHE A 104 -16.76 -3.69 5.11
CA PHE A 104 -15.64 -2.79 5.34
C PHE A 104 -16.13 -1.36 5.50
N SER A 105 -15.47 -0.60 6.37
CA SER A 105 -15.66 0.85 6.36
C SER A 105 -15.00 1.46 5.11
N LYS A 106 -15.53 2.60 4.65
CA LYS A 106 -14.92 3.38 3.56
C LYS A 106 -13.47 3.79 3.86
N LYS A 107 -13.13 4.04 5.13
CA LYS A 107 -11.77 4.41 5.54
C LYS A 107 -10.82 3.21 5.43
N THR A 108 -11.21 2.05 5.94
CA THR A 108 -10.44 0.80 5.77
C THR A 108 -10.15 0.51 4.29
N VAL A 109 -11.15 0.63 3.41
CA VAL A 109 -10.96 0.38 1.96
C VAL A 109 -9.96 1.36 1.35
N ARG A 110 -10.04 2.65 1.69
CA ARG A 110 -9.07 3.66 1.22
C ARG A 110 -7.66 3.40 1.73
N ASN A 111 -7.51 3.14 3.03
CA ASN A 111 -6.22 2.81 3.62
C ASN A 111 -5.60 1.55 2.99
N ALA A 112 -6.43 0.55 2.68
CA ALA A 112 -5.99 -0.65 1.99
C ALA A 112 -5.56 -0.37 0.55
N ALA A 113 -6.28 0.50 -0.16
CA ALA A 113 -5.92 0.90 -1.53
C ALA A 113 -4.57 1.64 -1.53
N HIS A 114 -4.38 2.56 -0.58
CA HIS A 114 -3.14 3.32 -0.41
C HIS A 114 -1.95 2.41 -0.06
N LEU A 115 -2.11 1.49 0.90
CA LEU A 115 -1.07 0.50 1.22
C LEU A 115 -0.76 -0.41 0.03
N THR A 116 -1.79 -0.91 -0.66
CA THR A 116 -1.62 -1.75 -1.86
C THR A 116 -0.82 -1.01 -2.92
N ARG A 117 -1.15 0.27 -3.14
CA ARG A 117 -0.45 1.14 -4.07
C ARG A 117 1.03 1.32 -3.69
N MET A 118 1.33 1.60 -2.42
CA MET A 118 2.70 1.73 -1.93
C MET A 118 3.51 0.47 -2.17
N LEU A 119 2.94 -0.70 -1.88
CA LEU A 119 3.59 -1.99 -2.07
C LEU A 119 3.78 -2.33 -3.55
N MET A 120 2.82 -1.97 -4.41
CA MET A 120 2.97 -2.09 -5.86
C MET A 120 4.18 -1.29 -6.37
N THR A 121 4.34 -0.04 -5.94
CA THR A 121 5.53 0.76 -6.30
C THR A 121 6.81 0.13 -5.76
N LYS A 122 6.81 -0.25 -4.48
CA LYS A 122 8.01 -0.76 -3.80
C LYS A 122 8.57 -2.02 -4.46
N TYR A 123 7.69 -2.89 -4.95
CA TYR A 123 8.05 -4.22 -5.47
C TYR A 123 7.80 -4.37 -6.98
N ASP A 124 7.46 -3.30 -7.68
CA ASP A 124 7.14 -3.30 -9.12
C ASP A 124 6.06 -4.33 -9.50
N ILE A 125 4.96 -4.34 -8.74
CA ILE A 125 3.86 -5.29 -8.93
C ILE A 125 2.77 -4.65 -9.80
N PRO A 126 2.42 -5.24 -10.95
CA PRO A 126 1.35 -4.73 -11.79
C PRO A 126 -0.03 -4.97 -11.16
N LEU A 127 -1.03 -4.15 -11.52
CA LEU A 127 -2.41 -4.26 -11.01
C LEU A 127 -3.05 -5.64 -11.28
N GLY A 128 -2.60 -6.35 -12.32
CA GLY A 128 -3.05 -7.71 -12.63
C GLY A 128 -2.64 -8.75 -11.57
N ASN A 129 -1.63 -8.44 -10.75
CA ASN A 129 -1.12 -9.30 -9.69
C ASN A 129 -1.66 -8.91 -8.30
N VAL A 130 -2.65 -8.02 -8.25
CA VAL A 130 -3.42 -7.70 -7.05
C VAL A 130 -4.66 -8.58 -7.04
N LEU A 131 -4.69 -9.55 -6.12
CA LEU A 131 -5.64 -10.66 -6.11
C LEU A 131 -6.45 -10.68 -4.81
N ARG A 132 -7.62 -11.32 -4.83
CA ARG A 132 -8.28 -11.78 -3.59
C ARG A 132 -7.79 -13.16 -3.23
N HIS A 133 -7.87 -13.55 -1.96
CA HIS A 133 -7.64 -14.94 -1.56
C HIS A 133 -8.54 -15.93 -2.35
N TYR A 134 -9.76 -15.52 -2.69
CA TYR A 134 -10.67 -16.22 -3.59
C TYR A 134 -10.08 -16.51 -4.98
N ASP A 135 -9.30 -15.58 -5.52
CA ASP A 135 -8.66 -15.73 -6.82
C ASP A 135 -7.46 -16.70 -6.72
N VAL A 136 -6.86 -16.84 -5.54
CA VAL A 136 -5.73 -17.75 -5.29
C VAL A 136 -6.17 -19.19 -5.02
N VAL A 137 -7.05 -19.42 -4.04
CA VAL A 137 -7.48 -20.79 -3.65
C VAL A 137 -8.99 -20.96 -3.48
N SER A 138 -9.86 -20.25 -4.20
CA SER A 138 -11.33 -20.43 -4.12
C SER A 138 -12.00 -20.20 -2.76
N LYS A 139 -11.24 -19.82 -1.71
CA LYS A 139 -11.78 -19.47 -0.40
C LYS A 139 -12.69 -18.25 -0.56
N HIS A 140 -13.86 -18.26 0.05
CA HIS A 140 -14.77 -17.11 0.12
C HIS A 140 -14.16 -15.99 0.99
N CYS A 141 -13.18 -15.28 0.43
CA CYS A 141 -12.32 -14.34 1.12
C CYS A 141 -11.70 -13.35 0.11
N PRO A 142 -11.90 -12.04 0.27
CA PRO A 142 -12.73 -11.39 1.30
C PRO A 142 -14.22 -11.52 0.99
N ALA A 143 -15.01 -12.06 1.93
CA ALA A 143 -16.44 -12.31 1.74
C ALA A 143 -17.22 -11.10 1.17
N PRO A 144 -17.08 -9.86 1.70
CA PRO A 144 -17.82 -8.70 1.17
C PRO A 144 -17.59 -8.43 -0.33
N TRP A 145 -16.41 -8.77 -0.85
CA TRP A 145 -16.05 -8.54 -2.25
C TRP A 145 -16.25 -9.77 -3.14
N VAL A 146 -16.46 -10.95 -2.56
CA VAL A 146 -16.89 -12.14 -3.29
C VAL A 146 -18.41 -12.14 -3.43
N ASP A 147 -19.12 -11.68 -2.40
CA ASP A 147 -20.58 -11.54 -2.42
C ASP A 147 -21.03 -10.39 -3.33
N ASP A 148 -20.21 -9.35 -3.44
CA ASP A 148 -20.46 -8.19 -4.30
C ASP A 148 -19.19 -7.79 -5.07
N GLU A 149 -19.05 -8.34 -6.27
CA GLU A 149 -17.94 -8.09 -7.19
C GLU A 149 -17.79 -6.58 -7.52
N SER A 150 -18.87 -5.80 -7.46
CA SER A 150 -18.80 -4.36 -7.75
C SER A 150 -17.90 -3.61 -6.75
N GLN A 151 -17.86 -4.06 -5.48
CA GLN A 151 -16.98 -3.50 -4.46
C GLN A 151 -15.51 -3.82 -4.74
N TRP A 152 -15.21 -5.02 -5.26
CA TRP A 152 -13.86 -5.39 -5.70
C TRP A 152 -13.39 -4.52 -6.87
N LEU A 153 -14.25 -4.35 -7.88
CA LEU A 153 -13.94 -3.51 -9.03
C LEU A 153 -13.73 -2.05 -8.62
N ALA A 154 -14.56 -1.54 -7.70
CA ALA A 154 -14.39 -0.20 -7.13
C ALA A 154 -13.06 -0.04 -6.38
N PHE A 155 -12.66 -1.04 -5.59
CA PHE A 155 -11.36 -1.04 -4.92
C PHE A 155 -10.19 -1.04 -5.92
N ARG A 156 -10.25 -1.87 -6.96
CA ARG A 156 -9.22 -1.86 -8.02
C ARG A 156 -9.12 -0.53 -8.74
N LYS A 157 -10.25 0.13 -8.99
CA LYS A 157 -10.30 1.49 -9.56
C LYS A 157 -9.62 2.50 -8.62
N MET A 158 -9.90 2.41 -7.32
CA MET A 158 -9.27 3.28 -6.31
C MET A 158 -7.74 3.14 -6.28
N ILE A 159 -7.19 1.93 -6.46
CA ILE A 159 -5.73 1.73 -6.59
C ILE A 159 -5.16 2.48 -7.81
N VAL A 160 -5.90 2.48 -8.93
CA VAL A 160 -5.51 3.22 -10.15
C VAL A 160 -5.63 4.73 -9.95
N GLU A 161 -6.67 5.19 -9.27
CA GLU A 161 -6.81 6.60 -8.94
C GLU A 161 -5.68 7.07 -7.99
N GLU A 162 -5.27 6.24 -7.03
CA GLU A 162 -4.07 6.48 -6.21
C GLU A 162 -2.75 6.43 -7.04
N LEU A 163 -2.68 5.59 -8.08
CA LEU A 163 -1.59 5.60 -9.08
C LEU A 163 -1.47 6.96 -9.79
N ASP A 164 -2.60 7.56 -10.12
CA ASP A 164 -2.67 8.82 -10.87
C ASP A 164 -2.50 10.05 -9.94
N MET A 165 -3.12 10.03 -8.75
CA MET A 165 -3.00 11.08 -7.73
C MET A 165 -1.56 11.23 -7.23
N THR A 166 -0.82 10.14 -7.03
CA THR A 166 0.57 10.16 -6.53
C THR A 166 1.62 10.69 -7.51
N LYS A 167 1.26 11.04 -8.75
CA LYS A 167 2.19 11.76 -9.65
C LYS A 167 1.77 13.20 -9.83
N GLN A 168 0.47 13.46 -10.00
CA GLN A 168 0.00 14.83 -10.21
C GLN A 168 -0.03 15.64 -8.92
N GLU A 169 -0.46 15.10 -7.78
CA GLU A 169 -0.44 15.86 -6.51
C GLU A 169 0.98 16.03 -5.96
N LEU A 170 1.84 15.02 -6.11
CA LEU A 170 3.25 15.04 -5.67
C LEU A 170 4.13 15.99 -6.50
N LEU A 171 3.76 16.24 -7.75
CA LEU A 171 4.44 17.19 -8.64
C LEU A 171 3.68 18.50 -8.81
N SER A 172 2.47 18.60 -8.24
CA SER A 172 1.69 19.82 -8.31
C SER A 172 2.41 20.90 -7.51
N LEU A 173 2.70 22.01 -8.18
CA LEU A 173 3.15 23.21 -7.50
C LEU A 173 1.96 23.97 -6.90
N ALA A 174 0.72 23.67 -7.30
CA ALA A 174 -0.45 24.41 -6.85
C ALA A 174 -0.56 24.46 -5.32
N ASN A 175 -0.79 25.66 -4.79
CA ASN A 175 -0.91 25.96 -3.36
C ASN A 175 0.37 25.76 -2.53
N THR A 176 1.54 25.60 -3.15
CA THR A 176 2.82 25.52 -2.40
C THR A 176 3.40 26.90 -2.07
N GLY A 177 3.03 27.93 -2.84
CA GLY A 177 3.52 29.30 -2.65
C GLY A 177 5.04 29.44 -2.78
N ASP A 178 5.53 30.61 -2.34
CA ASP A 178 6.95 30.94 -2.28
C ASP A 178 7.42 31.01 -0.81
N HIS A 179 7.43 29.85 -0.15
CA HIS A 179 7.75 29.72 1.27
C HIS A 179 8.91 28.75 1.49
N PRO A 180 10.15 29.07 1.07
CA PRO A 180 11.29 28.19 1.33
C PRO A 180 11.55 28.09 2.84
N SER A 181 12.08 26.95 3.28
CA SER A 181 12.50 26.75 4.67
C SER A 181 13.64 27.71 5.05
N ASP A 182 13.67 28.20 6.29
CA ASP A 182 14.61 29.25 6.71
C ASP A 182 16.08 28.91 6.43
N TRP A 183 16.48 27.65 6.65
CA TRP A 183 17.85 27.20 6.42
C TRP A 183 18.29 27.28 4.94
N ALA A 184 17.34 27.23 4.00
CA ALA A 184 17.59 27.24 2.57
C ALA A 184 17.24 28.59 1.91
N LYS A 185 16.80 29.58 2.70
CA LYS A 185 16.19 30.81 2.18
C LYS A 185 17.12 31.62 1.28
N GLU A 186 18.39 31.73 1.65
CA GLU A 186 19.40 32.42 0.83
C GLU A 186 19.64 31.69 -0.49
N ALA A 187 19.86 30.38 -0.45
CA ALA A 187 20.04 29.55 -1.64
C ALA A 187 18.80 29.54 -2.55
N ALA A 188 17.58 29.49 -1.98
CA ALA A 188 16.33 29.54 -2.73
C ALA A 188 16.14 30.90 -3.42
N ASN A 189 16.48 32.00 -2.74
CA ASN A 189 16.42 33.33 -3.34
C ASN A 189 17.46 33.50 -4.46
N TRP A 190 18.69 33.03 -4.25
CA TRP A 190 19.71 32.99 -5.30
C TRP A 190 19.26 32.16 -6.51
N ALA A 191 18.73 30.96 -6.28
CA ALA A 191 18.24 30.07 -7.33
C ALA A 191 17.09 30.68 -8.14
N LYS A 192 16.20 31.45 -7.48
CA LYS A 192 15.17 32.24 -8.17
C LYS A 192 15.78 33.34 -9.03
N GLN A 193 16.68 34.14 -8.47
CA GLN A 193 17.30 35.28 -9.17
C GLN A 193 18.09 34.84 -10.41
N MET A 194 18.78 33.70 -10.31
CA MET A 194 19.53 33.12 -11.42
C MET A 194 18.65 32.31 -12.40
N GLY A 195 17.33 32.24 -12.16
CA GLY A 195 16.40 31.50 -13.02
C GLY A 195 16.54 29.98 -12.97
N LEU A 196 17.25 29.43 -11.98
CA LEU A 196 17.44 27.99 -11.82
C LEU A 196 16.13 27.29 -11.45
N ALA A 197 15.38 27.88 -10.53
CA ALA A 197 14.04 27.44 -10.12
C ALA A 197 13.01 28.51 -10.52
N VAL A 198 12.06 28.14 -11.38
CA VAL A 198 11.10 29.08 -12.01
C VAL A 198 9.66 28.94 -11.51
N GLY A 199 9.36 27.90 -10.74
CA GLY A 199 7.99 27.63 -10.27
C GLY A 199 7.01 27.31 -11.40
N ASP A 200 5.72 27.49 -11.14
CA ASP A 200 4.62 27.37 -12.13
C ASP A 200 4.19 28.69 -12.77
N GLY A 201 4.78 29.81 -12.35
CA GLY A 201 4.41 31.15 -12.81
C GLY A 201 3.25 31.80 -12.02
N GLU A 202 2.59 31.08 -11.11
CA GLU A 202 1.54 31.61 -10.22
C GLU A 202 2.08 31.95 -8.82
N GLY A 203 3.40 31.97 -8.66
CA GLY A 203 4.07 32.20 -7.38
C GLY A 203 4.24 30.93 -6.54
N ASN A 204 3.99 29.75 -7.12
CA ASN A 204 4.27 28.49 -6.46
C ASN A 204 5.60 27.88 -6.90
N PHE A 205 6.42 27.47 -5.94
CA PHE A 205 7.78 26.98 -6.21
C PHE A 205 8.05 25.56 -5.70
N GLY A 206 7.16 24.98 -4.90
CA GLY A 206 7.29 23.60 -4.44
C GLY A 206 8.58 23.32 -3.66
N TRP A 207 9.08 24.29 -2.88
CA TRP A 207 10.39 24.19 -2.21
C TRP A 207 10.58 22.96 -1.33
N GLN A 208 9.49 22.41 -0.78
CA GLN A 208 9.49 21.22 0.07
C GLN A 208 9.04 19.94 -0.66
N GLN A 209 8.75 20.02 -1.97
CA GLN A 209 8.31 18.86 -2.74
C GLN A 209 9.49 17.98 -3.16
N PRO A 210 9.29 16.66 -3.36
CA PRO A 210 10.28 15.80 -3.97
C PRO A 210 10.65 16.25 -5.40
N ILE A 211 11.94 16.18 -5.74
CA ILE A 211 12.44 16.53 -7.07
C ILE A 211 12.52 15.29 -7.98
N THR A 212 12.07 15.41 -9.24
CA THR A 212 12.31 14.36 -10.25
C THR A 212 13.68 14.52 -10.91
N ARG A 213 14.18 13.45 -11.53
CA ARG A 213 15.43 13.53 -12.31
C ARG A 213 15.36 14.53 -13.47
N GLU A 214 14.19 14.71 -14.07
CA GLU A 214 13.97 15.68 -15.15
C GLU A 214 14.06 17.12 -14.64
N VAL A 215 13.43 17.43 -13.50
CA VAL A 215 13.51 18.76 -12.87
C VAL A 215 14.96 19.06 -12.47
N LEU A 216 15.66 18.09 -11.87
CA LEU A 216 17.09 18.24 -11.53
C LEU A 216 17.95 18.49 -12.78
N ALA A 217 17.73 17.74 -13.87
CA ALA A 217 18.47 17.91 -15.12
C ALA A 217 18.29 19.32 -15.71
N VAL A 218 17.07 19.87 -15.68
CA VAL A 218 16.80 21.24 -16.15
C VAL A 218 17.50 22.28 -15.27
N MET A 219 17.49 22.12 -13.95
CA MET A 219 18.20 23.02 -13.03
C MET A 219 19.71 23.02 -13.28
N LEU A 220 20.31 21.84 -13.43
CA LEU A 220 21.74 21.69 -13.74
C LEU A 220 22.09 22.27 -15.12
N TYR A 221 21.22 22.05 -16.12
CA TYR A 221 21.40 22.63 -17.45
C TYR A 221 21.41 24.15 -17.37
N ARG A 222 20.42 24.78 -16.71
CA ARG A 222 20.39 26.24 -16.53
C ARG A 222 21.62 26.75 -15.79
N PHE A 223 22.05 26.05 -14.75
CA PHE A 223 23.26 26.39 -14.00
C PHE A 223 24.52 26.38 -14.89
N SER A 224 24.62 25.43 -15.82
CA SER A 224 25.75 25.38 -16.76
C SER A 224 25.78 26.53 -17.79
N GLN A 225 24.70 27.30 -17.90
CA GLN A 225 24.60 28.45 -18.81
C GLN A 225 24.81 29.79 -18.10
N LEU A 226 25.02 29.79 -16.78
CA LEU A 226 25.39 30.99 -16.00
C LEU A 226 26.87 31.33 -16.22
#